data_AF-A0A4Q1ERR0-F1
#
_entry.id   AF-A0A4Q1ERR0-F1
#
_cell.length_a   1.000
_cell.length_b   1.000
_cell.length_c   1.000
_cell.angle_alpha   90.00
_cell.angle_beta   90.00
_cell.angle_gamma   90.00
#
_symmetry.space_group_name_H-M   'P 1'
#
loop_
_entity.id
_entity.type
_entity.pdbx_description
1 polymer ?
#
loop_
_entity_poly.entity_id
_entity_poly.type
_entity_poly.pdbx_seq_one_letter_code
_entity_poly.pdbx_strand_id
1 'polypeptide(L)'
;MKIALTQLSTKDLATLAQRILSNAQSGKYPVINNHPLVGALAFSYTEYDKVYTKQIYSGKGKDVAAADHERDTAYANLKSFLNGYRKLPSAANYQLAEDLYGIFKTFGLNLDRLSYSSQTAQMKKLIEVLETPENKQKLTVLSLDVAFAEIKAKQDAFEMVFAEQAGANADLRQLTSASAIRKDLEKTVKSYLNLLTVMNEVSGWGLLYNDTNELVKAAKNSSLTREGGDNIAKG
;
A
#
# COMPACT_ATOMS: atom_id res chain seq x y z
N MET A 1 21.17 18.32 -26.68
CA MET A 1 20.01 17.78 -25.94
C MET A 1 20.33 17.74 -24.44
N LYS A 2 19.74 18.59 -23.58
CA LYS A 2 20.05 18.66 -22.12
C LYS A 2 18.81 18.37 -21.27
N ILE A 3 18.86 17.35 -20.41
CA ILE A 3 17.80 17.00 -19.45
C ILE A 3 18.40 16.42 -18.16
N ALA A 4 17.80 16.74 -17.02
CA ALA A 4 18.10 16.11 -15.74
C ALA A 4 17.16 14.93 -15.51
N LEU A 5 17.55 13.72 -15.96
CA LEU A 5 16.72 12.52 -15.86
C LEU A 5 16.32 12.20 -14.41
N THR A 6 17.16 12.55 -13.44
CA THR A 6 16.90 12.36 -12.00
C THR A 6 15.72 13.19 -11.49
N GLN A 7 15.34 14.28 -12.17
CA GLN A 7 14.20 15.13 -11.79
C GLN A 7 12.87 14.65 -12.40
N LEU A 8 12.91 13.68 -13.32
CA LEU A 8 11.70 13.09 -13.87
C LEU A 8 11.06 12.17 -12.83
N SER A 9 9.73 12.15 -12.74
CA SER A 9 9.07 11.12 -11.93
C SER A 9 9.34 9.73 -12.50
N THR A 10 9.08 8.69 -11.72
CA THR A 10 9.12 7.30 -12.18
C THR A 10 8.27 7.09 -13.44
N LYS A 11 7.08 7.71 -13.53
CA LYS A 11 6.22 7.62 -14.71
C LYS A 11 6.76 8.41 -15.89
N ASP A 12 7.26 9.63 -15.69
CA ASP A 12 7.77 10.43 -16.80
C ASP A 12 9.04 9.84 -17.41
N LEU A 13 9.90 9.25 -16.58
CA LEU A 13 11.09 8.56 -17.07
C LEU A 13 10.70 7.35 -17.94
N ALA A 14 9.73 6.55 -17.49
CA ALA A 14 9.19 5.44 -18.28
C ALA A 14 8.60 5.94 -19.61
N THR A 15 7.76 6.97 -19.57
CA THR A 15 7.13 7.55 -20.77
C THR A 15 8.16 8.12 -21.74
N LEU A 16 9.18 8.84 -21.25
CA LEU A 16 10.25 9.35 -22.10
C LEU A 16 11.03 8.19 -22.76
N ALA A 17 11.43 7.19 -21.98
CA ALA A 17 12.14 6.02 -22.50
C ALA A 17 11.33 5.27 -23.57
N GLN A 18 10.04 5.04 -23.32
CA GLN A 18 9.12 4.42 -24.26
C GLN A 18 9.03 5.21 -25.57
N ARG A 19 8.81 6.53 -25.50
CA ARG A 19 8.69 7.39 -26.69
C ARG A 19 9.98 7.44 -27.49
N ILE A 20 11.13 7.51 -26.83
CA ILE A 20 12.45 7.43 -27.48
C ILE A 20 12.59 6.08 -28.21
N LEU A 21 12.25 4.98 -27.53
CA LEU A 21 12.35 3.64 -28.09
C LEU A 21 11.44 3.48 -29.32
N SER A 22 10.18 3.92 -29.23
CA SER A 22 9.24 3.91 -30.35
C SER A 22 9.72 4.76 -31.53
N ASN A 23 10.30 5.94 -31.27
CA ASN A 23 10.87 6.78 -32.33
C ASN A 23 12.05 6.11 -33.02
N ALA A 24 12.96 5.51 -32.25
CA ALA A 24 14.12 4.78 -32.77
C ALA A 24 13.72 3.54 -33.59
N GLN A 25 12.65 2.85 -33.19
CA GLN A 25 12.16 1.62 -33.82
C GLN A 25 11.09 1.87 -34.90
N SER A 26 10.79 3.12 -35.22
CA SER A 26 9.75 3.49 -36.19
C SER A 26 10.06 3.07 -37.64
N GLY A 27 11.30 2.66 -37.93
CA GLY A 27 11.79 2.40 -39.29
C GLY A 27 12.11 3.66 -40.10
N LYS A 28 11.82 4.85 -39.57
CA LYS A 28 12.06 6.14 -40.23
C LYS A 28 13.55 6.48 -40.40
N TYR A 29 14.43 5.92 -39.56
CA TYR A 29 15.84 6.31 -39.49
C TYR A 29 16.78 5.12 -39.70
N PRO A 30 17.28 4.90 -40.91
CA PRO A 30 18.18 3.77 -41.20
C PRO A 30 19.44 3.74 -40.33
N VAL A 31 19.96 4.91 -39.94
CA VAL A 31 21.21 5.06 -39.17
C VAL A 31 21.17 4.45 -37.76
N ILE A 32 19.98 4.24 -37.19
CA ILE A 32 19.81 3.70 -35.83
C ILE A 32 19.25 2.27 -35.83
N ASN A 33 18.96 1.71 -37.00
CA ASN A 33 18.43 0.35 -37.12
C ASN A 33 19.40 -0.64 -36.48
N ASN A 34 18.86 -1.52 -35.62
CA ASN A 34 19.62 -2.55 -34.90
C ASN A 34 20.83 -2.02 -34.08
N HIS A 35 20.84 -0.73 -33.73
CA HIS A 35 21.94 -0.17 -32.95
C HIS A 35 21.97 -0.77 -31.53
N PRO A 36 23.13 -1.19 -30.99
CA PRO A 36 23.21 -1.86 -29.68
C PRO A 36 22.60 -1.05 -28.52
N LEU A 37 22.73 0.29 -28.56
CA LEU A 37 22.11 1.16 -27.55
C LEU A 37 20.57 1.15 -27.58
N VAL A 38 19.94 0.88 -28.74
CA VAL A 38 18.47 0.69 -28.81
C VAL A 38 18.09 -0.62 -28.12
N GLY A 39 18.86 -1.69 -28.34
CA GLY A 39 18.66 -2.97 -27.65
C GLY A 39 18.83 -2.85 -26.13
N ALA A 40 19.88 -2.15 -25.68
CA ALA A 40 20.10 -1.89 -24.25
C ALA A 40 18.99 -1.03 -23.62
N LEU A 41 18.53 0.01 -24.33
CA LEU A 41 17.39 0.82 -23.90
C LEU A 41 16.12 -0.04 -23.80
N ALA A 42 15.82 -0.85 -24.81
CA ALA A 42 14.66 -1.75 -24.83
C ALA A 42 14.65 -2.72 -23.65
N PHE A 43 15.81 -3.34 -23.35
CA PHE A 43 15.95 -4.25 -22.21
C PHE A 43 15.70 -3.53 -20.89
N SER A 44 16.41 -2.43 -20.64
CA SER A 44 16.25 -1.67 -19.38
C SER A 44 14.83 -1.09 -19.22
N TYR A 45 14.19 -0.64 -20.30
CA TYR A 45 12.82 -0.17 -20.29
C TYR A 45 11.84 -1.31 -19.98
N THR A 46 12.01 -2.49 -20.58
CA THR A 46 11.14 -3.66 -20.33
C THR A 46 11.13 -4.05 -18.85
N GLU A 47 12.29 -4.04 -18.18
CA GLU A 47 12.34 -4.31 -16.75
C GLU A 47 11.70 -3.19 -15.92
N TYR A 48 11.88 -1.94 -16.34
CA TYR A 48 11.29 -0.77 -15.69
C TYR A 48 9.76 -0.71 -15.84
N ASP A 49 9.24 -1.08 -17.02
CA ASP A 49 7.82 -1.06 -17.38
C ASP A 49 7.01 -1.99 -16.46
N LYS A 50 7.61 -3.10 -16.00
CA LYS A 50 6.98 -4.03 -15.04
C LYS A 50 6.69 -3.41 -13.68
N VAL A 51 7.41 -2.35 -13.29
CA VAL A 51 7.44 -1.89 -11.89
C VAL A 51 7.19 -0.41 -11.67
N TYR A 52 7.20 0.44 -12.72
CA TYR A 52 7.02 1.89 -12.56
C TYR A 52 5.59 2.29 -12.11
N THR A 53 4.60 1.41 -12.29
CA THR A 53 3.23 1.56 -11.80
C THR A 53 2.92 0.68 -10.59
N LYS A 54 3.90 -0.09 -10.11
CA LYS A 54 3.73 -1.02 -9.00
C LYS A 54 3.19 -0.31 -7.76
N GLN A 55 2.13 -0.86 -7.18
CA GLN A 55 1.62 -0.42 -5.89
C GLN A 55 2.59 -0.81 -4.77
N ILE A 56 2.82 0.10 -3.82
CA ILE A 56 3.69 -0.13 -2.67
C ILE A 56 2.95 -0.76 -1.47
N TYR A 57 1.62 -0.81 -1.53
CA TYR A 57 0.73 -1.43 -0.54
C TYR A 57 -0.50 -2.02 -1.23
N SER A 58 -1.14 -3.01 -0.61
CA SER A 58 -2.24 -3.81 -1.17
C SER A 58 -3.59 -3.10 -1.30
N GLY A 59 -3.73 -1.89 -0.76
CA GLY A 59 -4.98 -1.13 -0.73
C GLY A 59 -5.98 -1.57 0.35
N LYS A 60 -5.78 -2.74 0.97
CA LYS A 60 -6.66 -3.33 2.00
C LYS A 60 -6.71 -2.58 3.35
N GLY A 61 -6.03 -1.44 3.48
CA GLY A 61 -5.98 -0.68 4.73
C GLY A 61 -7.36 -0.23 5.23
N LYS A 62 -8.27 0.11 4.31
CA LYS A 62 -9.66 0.47 4.66
C LYS A 62 -10.44 -0.73 5.18
N ASP A 63 -10.26 -1.90 4.58
CA ASP A 63 -10.95 -3.13 4.99
C ASP A 63 -10.50 -3.58 6.38
N VAL A 64 -9.19 -3.51 6.66
CA VAL A 64 -8.63 -3.79 7.99
C VAL A 64 -9.20 -2.83 9.04
N ALA A 65 -9.22 -1.52 8.74
CA ALA A 65 -9.76 -0.52 9.66
C ALA A 65 -11.27 -0.69 9.91
N ALA A 66 -12.04 -1.10 8.90
CA ALA A 66 -13.45 -1.39 9.05
C ALA A 66 -13.68 -2.64 9.93
N ALA A 67 -12.94 -3.73 9.69
CA ALA A 67 -13.04 -4.94 10.50
C ALA A 67 -12.62 -4.70 11.96
N ASP A 68 -11.61 -3.86 12.17
CA ASP A 68 -11.15 -3.41 13.49
C ASP A 68 -12.24 -2.64 14.23
N HIS A 69 -12.87 -1.67 13.56
CA HIS A 69 -13.97 -0.90 14.14
C HIS A 69 -15.16 -1.77 14.58
N GLU A 70 -15.51 -2.75 13.76
CA GLU A 70 -16.58 -3.72 14.08
C GLU A 70 -16.22 -4.58 15.29
N ARG A 71 -14.96 -5.02 15.40
CA ARG A 71 -14.44 -5.71 16.58
C ARG A 71 -14.50 -4.84 17.83
N ASP A 72 -14.03 -3.59 17.74
CA ASP A 72 -14.04 -2.63 18.85
C ASP A 72 -15.45 -2.38 19.35
N THR A 73 -16.39 -2.23 18.42
CA THR A 73 -17.81 -2.01 18.73
C THR A 73 -18.40 -3.21 19.47
N ALA A 74 -18.16 -4.44 19.00
CA ALA A 74 -18.64 -5.64 19.69
C ALA A 74 -18.07 -5.77 21.12
N TYR A 75 -16.77 -5.54 21.29
CA TYR A 75 -16.12 -5.52 22.60
C TYR A 75 -16.71 -4.43 23.52
N ALA A 76 -16.83 -3.20 23.03
CA ALA A 76 -17.32 -2.05 23.78
C ALA A 76 -18.78 -2.23 24.22
N ASN A 77 -19.63 -2.80 23.37
CA ASN A 77 -21.03 -3.05 23.68
C ASN A 77 -21.18 -4.07 24.82
N LEU A 78 -20.51 -5.22 24.74
CA LEU A 78 -20.56 -6.24 25.81
C LEU A 78 -19.99 -5.70 27.12
N LYS A 79 -18.84 -5.01 27.06
CA LYS A 79 -18.24 -4.34 28.21
C LYS A 79 -19.19 -3.34 28.87
N SER A 80 -19.86 -2.51 28.06
CA SER A 80 -20.78 -1.48 28.55
C SER A 80 -22.02 -2.10 29.18
N PHE A 81 -22.57 -3.16 28.58
CA PHE A 81 -23.68 -3.91 29.15
C PHE A 81 -23.32 -4.45 30.55
N LEU A 82 -22.20 -5.17 30.67
CA LEU A 82 -21.74 -5.71 31.95
C LEU A 82 -21.49 -4.61 32.99
N ASN A 83 -20.88 -3.49 32.56
CA ASN A 83 -20.64 -2.34 33.44
C ASN A 83 -21.93 -1.67 33.93
N GLY A 84 -22.97 -1.63 33.09
CA GLY A 84 -24.28 -1.10 33.47
C GLY A 84 -24.99 -2.04 34.43
N TYR A 85 -25.10 -3.32 34.07
CA TYR A 85 -25.85 -4.32 34.83
C TYR A 85 -25.29 -4.51 36.24
N ARG A 86 -23.97 -4.65 36.40
CA ARG A 86 -23.34 -4.83 37.72
C ARG A 86 -23.62 -3.69 38.71
N LYS A 87 -24.04 -2.50 38.24
CA LYS A 87 -24.35 -1.33 39.07
C LYS A 87 -25.81 -1.29 39.55
N LEU A 88 -26.60 -2.31 39.23
CA LEU A 88 -28.00 -2.44 39.63
C LEU A 88 -28.13 -3.54 40.70
N PRO A 89 -27.80 -3.25 41.98
CA PRO A 89 -27.80 -4.28 43.03
C PRO A 89 -29.18 -4.89 43.33
N SER A 90 -30.26 -4.22 42.91
CA SER A 90 -31.63 -4.73 43.00
C SER A 90 -32.01 -5.67 41.84
N ALA A 91 -31.23 -5.70 40.76
CA ALA A 91 -31.48 -6.56 39.62
C ALA A 91 -30.98 -7.98 39.89
N ALA A 92 -31.73 -8.98 39.42
CA ALA A 92 -31.30 -10.37 39.51
C ALA A 92 -29.95 -10.56 38.80
N ASN A 93 -29.12 -11.49 39.29
CA ASN A 93 -27.86 -11.87 38.64
C ASN A 93 -26.81 -10.74 38.49
N TYR A 94 -26.97 -9.58 39.13
CA TYR A 94 -26.00 -8.46 39.03
C TYR A 94 -24.56 -8.90 39.41
N GLN A 95 -24.42 -9.83 40.35
CA GLN A 95 -23.11 -10.37 40.76
C GLN A 95 -22.45 -11.16 39.63
N LEU A 96 -23.20 -11.87 38.78
CA LEU A 96 -22.65 -12.55 37.62
C LEU A 96 -22.10 -11.54 36.60
N ALA A 97 -22.77 -10.39 36.45
CA ALA A 97 -22.28 -9.30 35.63
C ALA A 97 -21.02 -8.65 36.23
N GLU A 98 -20.93 -8.47 37.56
CA GLU A 98 -19.70 -8.00 38.21
C GLU A 98 -18.54 -8.98 38.00
N ASP A 99 -18.78 -10.29 38.15
CA ASP A 99 -17.77 -11.32 37.95
C ASP A 99 -17.21 -11.29 36.52
N LEU A 100 -18.09 -11.29 35.51
CA LEU A 100 -17.69 -11.20 34.11
C LEU A 100 -17.01 -9.88 33.80
N TYR A 101 -17.50 -8.76 34.33
CA TYR A 101 -16.83 -7.47 34.18
C TYR A 101 -15.45 -7.45 34.84
N GLY A 102 -15.27 -8.19 35.94
CA GLY A 102 -13.98 -8.42 36.59
C GLY A 102 -12.95 -9.04 35.65
N ILE A 103 -13.37 -9.99 34.81
CA ILE A 103 -12.51 -10.57 33.77
C ILE A 103 -12.05 -9.48 32.78
N PHE A 104 -12.96 -8.64 32.32
CA PHE A 104 -12.62 -7.52 31.42
C PHE A 104 -11.62 -6.54 32.07
N LYS A 105 -11.71 -6.30 33.39
CA LYS A 105 -10.72 -5.48 34.10
C LYS A 105 -9.33 -6.11 34.07
N THR A 106 -9.21 -7.43 34.22
CA THR A 106 -7.91 -8.14 34.22
C THR A 106 -7.18 -8.00 32.89
N PHE A 107 -7.90 -7.99 31.77
CA PHE A 107 -7.32 -7.78 30.43
C PHE A 107 -7.19 -6.31 30.02
N GLY A 108 -7.67 -5.39 30.87
CA GLY A 108 -7.70 -3.95 30.61
C GLY A 108 -8.98 -3.51 29.91
N LEU A 109 -9.57 -2.41 30.39
CA LEU A 109 -10.85 -1.89 29.87
C LEU A 109 -10.71 -1.10 28.57
N ASN A 110 -9.49 -0.90 28.07
CA ASN A 110 -9.18 -0.10 26.88
C ASN A 110 -8.50 -0.96 25.79
N LEU A 111 -8.92 -2.23 25.67
CA LEU A 111 -8.42 -3.16 24.67
C LEU A 111 -8.55 -2.61 23.23
N ASP A 112 -9.65 -1.90 22.98
CA ASP A 112 -10.01 -1.17 21.76
C ASP A 112 -9.08 0.02 21.42
N ARG A 113 -8.10 0.32 22.27
CA ARG A 113 -7.13 1.42 22.05
C ARG A 113 -5.71 0.91 21.86
N LEU A 114 -5.51 -0.40 21.87
CA LEU A 114 -4.21 -1.02 21.70
C LEU A 114 -3.83 -1.07 20.22
N SER A 115 -2.55 -1.37 19.94
CA SER A 115 -2.16 -1.75 18.59
C SER A 115 -2.88 -3.03 18.16
N TYR A 116 -3.08 -3.24 16.87
CA TYR A 116 -3.72 -4.43 16.31
C TYR A 116 -3.17 -5.75 16.85
N SER A 117 -1.84 -5.86 16.95
CA SER A 117 -1.18 -7.05 17.48
C SER A 117 -1.46 -7.25 18.96
N SER A 118 -1.33 -6.18 19.75
CA SER A 118 -1.58 -6.22 21.20
C SER A 118 -3.05 -6.51 21.51
N GLN A 119 -3.98 -5.86 20.81
CA GLN A 119 -5.40 -6.08 20.95
C GLN A 119 -5.79 -7.51 20.59
N THR A 120 -5.29 -8.04 19.46
CA THR A 120 -5.54 -9.42 19.03
C THR A 120 -5.07 -10.42 20.08
N ALA A 121 -3.85 -10.26 20.60
CA ALA A 121 -3.29 -11.15 21.61
C ALA A 121 -4.15 -11.15 22.88
N GLN A 122 -4.55 -9.97 23.36
CA GLN A 122 -5.37 -9.84 24.55
C GLN A 122 -6.81 -10.32 24.32
N MET A 123 -7.40 -10.07 23.15
CA MET A 123 -8.75 -10.53 22.82
C MET A 123 -8.84 -12.04 22.77
N LYS A 124 -7.85 -12.72 22.18
CA LYS A 124 -7.80 -14.19 22.21
C LYS A 124 -7.80 -14.74 23.62
N LYS A 125 -7.02 -14.13 24.53
CA LYS A 125 -6.96 -14.55 25.93
C LYS A 125 -8.23 -14.22 26.71
N LEU A 126 -8.86 -13.07 26.44
CA LEU A 126 -10.18 -12.75 27.00
C LEU A 126 -11.23 -13.76 26.54
N ILE A 127 -11.27 -14.09 25.25
CA ILE A 127 -12.18 -15.10 24.70
C ILE A 127 -11.93 -16.47 25.35
N GLU A 128 -10.68 -16.92 25.43
CA GLU A 128 -10.31 -18.18 26.07
C GLU A 128 -10.82 -18.28 27.52
N VAL A 129 -10.68 -17.22 28.31
CA VAL A 129 -11.20 -17.17 29.69
C VAL A 129 -12.72 -17.14 29.72
N LEU A 130 -13.38 -16.40 28.83
CA LEU A 130 -14.84 -16.38 28.75
C LEU A 130 -15.43 -17.71 28.25
N GLU A 131 -14.63 -18.53 27.56
CA GLU A 131 -15.03 -19.86 27.10
C GLU A 131 -14.96 -20.96 28.16
N THR A 132 -14.42 -20.69 29.35
CA THR A 132 -14.45 -21.69 30.44
C THR A 132 -15.89 -22.05 30.80
N PRO A 133 -16.16 -23.30 31.22
CA PRO A 133 -17.52 -23.75 31.53
C PRO A 133 -18.26 -22.83 32.51
N GLU A 134 -17.56 -22.34 33.53
CA GLU A 134 -18.12 -21.45 34.55
C GLU A 134 -18.53 -20.10 33.96
N ASN A 135 -17.69 -19.51 33.12
CA ASN A 135 -17.98 -18.19 32.52
C ASN A 135 -19.03 -18.29 31.41
N LYS A 136 -19.03 -19.39 30.64
CA LYS A 136 -20.12 -19.68 29.69
C LYS A 136 -21.46 -19.78 30.39
N GLN A 137 -21.54 -20.49 31.51
CA GLN A 137 -22.78 -20.56 32.28
C GLN A 137 -23.26 -19.17 32.72
N LYS A 138 -22.35 -18.29 33.17
CA LYS A 138 -22.70 -16.90 33.52
C LYS A 138 -23.21 -16.12 32.31
N LEU A 139 -22.56 -16.26 31.15
CA LEU A 139 -23.00 -15.62 29.90
C LEU A 139 -24.40 -16.08 29.52
N THR A 140 -24.70 -17.38 29.60
CA THR A 140 -26.04 -17.92 29.31
C THR A 140 -27.10 -17.42 30.28
N VAL A 141 -26.81 -17.39 31.58
CA VAL A 141 -27.76 -16.86 32.59
C VAL A 141 -28.07 -15.37 32.35
N LEU A 142 -27.11 -14.62 31.80
CA LEU A 142 -27.30 -13.21 31.42
C LEU A 142 -27.82 -13.02 29.99
N SER A 143 -28.11 -14.10 29.25
CA SER A 143 -28.55 -14.08 27.84
C SER A 143 -27.55 -13.40 26.89
N LEU A 144 -26.25 -13.62 27.11
CA LEU A 144 -25.14 -13.01 26.37
C LEU A 144 -24.48 -13.93 25.34
N ASP A 145 -25.00 -15.13 25.11
CA ASP A 145 -24.38 -16.10 24.19
C ASP A 145 -24.20 -15.54 22.77
N VAL A 146 -25.20 -14.83 22.25
CA VAL A 146 -25.17 -14.21 20.92
C VAL A 146 -24.12 -13.10 20.86
N ALA A 147 -24.13 -12.18 21.83
CA ALA A 147 -23.15 -11.09 21.89
C ALA A 147 -21.71 -11.61 22.04
N PHE A 148 -21.52 -12.69 22.79
CA PHE A 148 -20.22 -13.33 22.92
C PHE A 148 -19.79 -14.04 21.63
N ALA A 149 -20.70 -14.72 20.93
CA ALA A 149 -20.44 -15.28 19.61
C ALA A 149 -20.06 -14.20 18.58
N GLU A 150 -20.70 -13.02 18.63
CA GLU A 150 -20.36 -11.88 17.78
C GLU A 150 -18.93 -11.40 18.01
N ILE A 151 -18.48 -11.25 19.26
CA ILE A 151 -17.08 -10.85 19.54
C ILE A 151 -16.08 -11.82 18.90
N LYS A 152 -16.33 -13.14 19.01
CA LYS A 152 -15.46 -14.15 18.40
C LYS A 152 -15.44 -14.02 16.87
N ALA A 153 -16.63 -13.94 16.26
CA ALA A 153 -16.75 -13.80 14.82
C ALA A 153 -16.06 -12.53 14.29
N LYS A 154 -16.17 -11.39 15.00
CA LYS A 154 -15.51 -10.14 14.61
C LYS A 154 -14.00 -10.19 14.83
N GLN A 155 -13.52 -10.87 15.87
CA GLN A 155 -12.09 -11.11 16.07
C GLN A 155 -11.51 -11.97 14.93
N ASP A 156 -12.17 -13.05 14.56
CA ASP A 156 -11.75 -13.94 13.47
C ASP A 156 -11.77 -13.20 12.11
N ALA A 157 -12.81 -12.41 11.86
CA ALA A 157 -12.92 -11.60 10.64
C ALA A 157 -11.79 -10.57 10.54
N PHE A 158 -11.45 -9.88 11.64
CA PHE A 158 -10.31 -8.97 11.68
C PHE A 158 -9.00 -9.69 11.35
N GLU A 159 -8.73 -10.85 11.96
CA GLU A 159 -7.50 -11.60 11.73
C GLU A 159 -7.37 -12.09 10.28
N MET A 160 -8.48 -12.51 9.68
CA MET A 160 -8.50 -12.92 8.27
C MET A 160 -8.09 -11.77 7.36
N VAL A 161 -8.75 -10.61 7.48
CA VAL A 161 -8.46 -9.45 6.63
C VAL A 161 -7.05 -8.89 6.89
N PHE A 162 -6.60 -8.89 8.15
CA PHE A 162 -5.25 -8.48 8.51
C PHE A 162 -4.18 -9.42 7.90
N ALA A 163 -4.39 -10.73 7.95
CA ALA A 163 -3.51 -11.71 7.34
C ALA A 163 -3.47 -11.59 5.81
N GLU A 164 -4.62 -11.37 5.17
CA GLU A 164 -4.69 -11.09 3.74
C GLU A 164 -3.92 -9.83 3.35
N GLN A 165 -4.04 -8.75 4.13
CA GLN A 165 -3.27 -7.53 3.90
C GLN A 165 -1.76 -7.80 4.02
N ALA A 166 -1.35 -8.53 5.05
CA ALA A 166 0.04 -8.87 5.28
C ALA A 166 0.61 -9.72 4.14
N GLY A 167 -0.12 -10.75 3.68
CA GLY A 167 0.23 -11.59 2.53
C GLY A 167 0.37 -10.77 1.25
N ALA A 168 -0.65 -9.99 0.89
CA ALA A 168 -0.61 -9.15 -0.30
C ALA A 168 0.54 -8.12 -0.27
N ASN A 169 0.83 -7.54 0.90
CA ASN A 169 1.97 -6.64 1.06
C ASN A 169 3.33 -7.36 0.96
N ALA A 170 3.40 -8.62 1.42
CA ALA A 170 4.61 -9.43 1.29
C ALA A 170 4.91 -9.73 -0.19
N ASP A 171 3.90 -10.11 -0.97
CA ASP A 171 4.02 -10.36 -2.41
C ASP A 171 4.49 -9.10 -3.15
N LEU A 172 3.91 -7.93 -2.82
CA LEU A 172 4.37 -6.66 -3.35
C LEU A 172 5.83 -6.39 -3.00
N ARG A 173 6.35 -6.82 -1.85
CA ARG A 173 7.76 -6.59 -1.47
C ARG A 173 8.74 -7.50 -2.22
N GLN A 174 8.30 -8.64 -2.74
CA GLN A 174 9.17 -9.55 -3.52
C GLN A 174 9.57 -8.95 -4.87
N LEU A 175 8.71 -8.14 -5.48
CA LEU A 175 9.02 -7.47 -6.73
C LEU A 175 10.10 -6.39 -6.52
N THR A 176 11.11 -6.33 -7.38
CA THR A 176 12.07 -5.23 -7.41
C THR A 176 11.34 -3.89 -7.53
N SER A 177 11.81 -2.86 -6.83
CA SER A 177 11.22 -1.52 -6.94
C SER A 177 11.71 -0.81 -8.19
N ALA A 178 10.87 0.04 -8.79
CA ALA A 178 11.31 0.92 -9.87
C ALA A 178 12.53 1.75 -9.45
N SER A 179 12.59 2.22 -8.20
CA SER A 179 13.74 2.97 -7.67
C SER A 179 15.04 2.16 -7.70
N ALA A 180 15.00 0.83 -7.50
CA ALA A 180 16.18 -0.02 -7.51
C ALA A 180 16.80 -0.13 -8.92
N ILE A 181 15.96 -0.23 -9.96
CA ILE A 181 16.41 -0.37 -11.37
C ILE A 181 16.38 0.96 -12.15
N ARG A 182 15.99 2.06 -11.49
CA ARG A 182 15.91 3.39 -12.11
C ARG A 182 17.23 3.85 -12.69
N LYS A 183 18.33 3.64 -11.96
CA LYS A 183 19.67 4.08 -12.38
C LYS A 183 20.09 3.42 -13.69
N ASP A 184 19.69 2.18 -13.93
CA ASP A 184 20.01 1.46 -15.15
C ASP A 184 19.29 2.08 -16.35
N LEU A 185 17.99 2.37 -16.21
CA LEU A 185 17.23 3.07 -17.24
C LEU A 185 17.74 4.50 -17.49
N GLU A 186 18.06 5.25 -16.44
CA GLU A 186 18.65 6.60 -16.60
C GLU A 186 19.97 6.55 -17.36
N LYS A 187 20.81 5.55 -17.06
CA LYS A 187 22.10 5.34 -17.73
C LYS A 187 21.90 5.02 -19.21
N THR A 188 21.02 4.08 -19.57
CA THR A 188 20.79 3.70 -20.97
C THR A 188 20.16 4.84 -21.77
N VAL A 189 19.18 5.54 -21.21
CA VAL A 189 18.60 6.76 -21.83
C VAL A 189 19.69 7.80 -22.04
N LYS A 190 20.50 8.11 -21.01
CA LYS A 190 21.58 9.09 -21.13
C LYS A 190 22.60 8.71 -22.21
N SER A 191 23.01 7.45 -22.28
CA SER A 191 23.92 6.95 -23.32
C SER A 191 23.33 7.13 -24.72
N TYR A 192 22.04 6.82 -24.91
CA TYR A 192 21.35 7.02 -26.18
C TYR A 192 21.27 8.51 -26.57
N LEU A 193 20.90 9.40 -25.63
CA LEU A 193 20.84 10.84 -25.90
C LEU A 193 22.23 11.45 -26.21
N ASN A 194 23.28 10.93 -25.56
CA ASN A 194 24.65 11.34 -25.82
C ASN A 194 25.11 10.94 -27.23
N LEU A 195 24.79 9.72 -27.68
CA LEU A 195 25.04 9.29 -29.06
C LEU A 195 24.42 10.28 -30.05
N LEU A 196 23.13 10.57 -29.90
CA LEU A 196 22.45 11.50 -30.81
C LEU A 196 23.06 12.90 -30.78
N THR A 197 23.52 13.36 -29.62
CA THR A 197 24.17 14.66 -29.48
C THR A 197 25.50 14.71 -30.22
N VAL A 198 26.31 13.65 -30.18
CA VAL A 198 27.59 13.57 -30.91
C VAL A 198 27.39 13.40 -32.41
N MET A 199 26.36 12.65 -32.81
CA MET A 199 26.12 12.32 -34.22
C MET A 199 25.29 13.37 -34.97
N ASN A 200 24.85 14.46 -34.33
CA ASN A 200 23.85 15.38 -34.91
C ASN A 200 24.27 16.03 -36.24
N GLU A 201 25.57 16.24 -36.47
CA GLU A 201 26.15 16.79 -37.69
C GLU A 201 26.55 15.72 -38.72
N VAL A 202 26.47 14.43 -38.35
CA VAL A 202 26.73 13.31 -39.25
C VAL A 202 25.53 13.10 -40.17
N SER A 203 25.80 12.92 -41.47
CA SER A 203 24.77 12.71 -42.49
C SER A 203 23.79 11.59 -42.09
N GLY A 204 22.49 11.87 -42.20
CA GLY A 204 21.41 10.93 -41.86
C GLY A 204 20.93 10.96 -40.40
N TRP A 205 21.66 11.60 -39.47
CA TRP A 205 21.31 11.63 -38.04
C TRP A 205 20.48 12.83 -37.59
N GLY A 206 20.54 13.95 -38.33
CA GLY A 206 19.92 15.21 -37.92
C GLY A 206 18.42 15.13 -37.65
N LEU A 207 17.66 14.39 -38.47
CA LEU A 207 16.22 14.21 -38.27
C LEU A 207 15.90 13.41 -36.99
N LEU A 208 16.62 12.30 -36.75
CA LEU A 208 16.47 11.51 -35.54
C LEU A 208 16.81 12.33 -34.28
N TYR A 209 17.89 13.11 -34.36
CA TYR A 209 18.27 14.03 -33.28
C TYR A 209 17.15 15.03 -32.99
N ASN A 210 16.62 15.71 -34.01
CA ASN A 210 15.60 16.74 -33.86
C ASN A 210 14.31 16.17 -33.27
N ASP A 211 13.79 15.07 -33.82
CA ASP A 211 12.55 14.46 -33.35
C ASP A 211 12.71 13.97 -31.91
N THR A 212 13.86 13.37 -31.57
CA THR A 212 14.14 12.94 -30.18
C THR A 212 14.30 14.13 -29.24
N ASN A 213 14.89 15.24 -29.70
CA ASN A 213 15.04 16.46 -28.89
C ASN A 213 13.68 17.06 -28.52
N GLU A 214 12.67 16.98 -29.40
CA GLU A 214 11.31 17.42 -29.08
C GLU A 214 10.67 16.54 -28.00
N LEU A 215 10.89 15.22 -28.03
CA LEU A 215 10.44 14.32 -26.95
C LEU A 215 11.08 14.69 -25.60
N VAL A 216 12.37 15.02 -25.60
CA VAL A 216 13.10 15.45 -24.40
C VAL A 216 12.59 16.80 -23.88
N LYS A 217 12.30 17.77 -24.77
CA LYS A 217 11.68 19.04 -24.38
C LYS A 217 10.30 18.83 -23.78
N ALA A 218 9.47 17.99 -24.39
CA ALA A 218 8.14 17.67 -23.87
C ALA A 218 8.22 17.07 -22.45
N ALA A 219 9.12 16.11 -22.23
CA ALA A 219 9.32 15.51 -20.90
C ALA A 219 9.79 16.54 -19.85
N LYS A 220 10.69 17.46 -20.22
CA LYS A 220 11.15 18.55 -19.34
C LYS A 220 10.02 19.52 -18.97
N ASN A 221 9.13 19.84 -19.91
CA ASN A 221 8.02 20.75 -19.64
C ASN A 221 7.00 20.11 -18.70
N SER A 222 6.74 18.80 -18.83
CA SER A 222 5.86 18.07 -17.92
C SER A 222 6.36 18.03 -16.46
N SER A 223 7.68 18.08 -16.22
CA SER A 223 8.23 18.16 -14.86
C SER A 223 8.10 19.56 -14.24
N LEU A 224 8.27 20.62 -15.03
CA LEU A 224 8.20 22.02 -14.56
C LEU A 224 6.78 22.42 -14.12
N THR A 225 5.75 21.94 -14.82
CA THR A 225 4.35 22.19 -14.44
C THR A 225 3.99 21.63 -13.05
N ARG A 226 4.74 20.65 -12.54
CA ARG A 226 4.53 20.08 -11.20
C ARG A 226 5.09 20.97 -10.08
N GLU A 227 6.27 21.54 -10.27
CA GLU A 227 6.90 22.45 -9.30
C GLU A 227 6.10 23.75 -9.10
N GLY A 228 5.36 24.21 -10.14
CA GLY A 228 4.48 25.37 -10.04
C GLY A 228 3.10 25.09 -9.43
N GLY A 229 2.61 23.85 -9.47
CA GLY A 229 1.28 23.46 -9.00
C GLY A 229 1.20 23.13 -7.50
N ASP A 230 2.28 22.58 -6.93
CA ASP A 230 2.34 22.23 -5.50
C ASP A 230 2.39 23.45 -4.56
N ASN A 231 2.66 24.66 -5.08
CA ASN A 231 2.65 25.91 -4.32
C ASN A 231 1.25 26.51 -4.10
N ILE A 232 0.18 25.92 -4.65
CA ILE A 232 -1.20 26.43 -4.49
C ILE A 232 -2.01 25.59 -3.48
N ALA A 233 -1.52 24.41 -3.07
CA ALA A 233 -2.22 23.50 -2.17
C ALA A 233 -1.74 23.53 -0.70
N LYS A 234 -1.19 24.67 -0.25
CA LYS A 234 -0.96 24.96 1.18
C LYS A 234 -1.54 26.32 1.53
N GLY A 235 -2.87 26.35 1.61
CA GLY A 235 -3.67 27.43 2.21
C GLY A 235 -4.70 26.80 3.12
#